data_AF-A0A2V9KEY2-F1
#
_entry.id   AF-A0A2V9KEY2-F1
#
_cell.length_a   1.000
_cell.length_b   1.000
_cell.length_c   1.000
_cell.angle_alpha   90.00
_cell.angle_beta   90.00
_cell.angle_gamma   90.00
#
_symmetry.space_group_name_H-M   'P 1'
#
loop_
_entity.id
_entity.type
_entity.pdbx_description
1 polymer ?
#
loop_
_entity_poly.entity_id
_entity_poly.type
_entity_poly.pdbx_seq_one_letter_code
_entity_poly.pdbx_strand_id
1 'polypeptide(L)'
;VPNSASEKSTVLAAAKAKLAGLSAYPGAGVEDRGKELLVTIPDKYRVGHEAHFAQVTEKYLRFLKDRKALPAWEKPNMAAKYYTTTRGLELSRQSSSAPSR
;
A
#
# COMPACT_ATOMS: atom_id res chain seq x y z
N VAL A 1 0.18 12.71 12.34
CA VAL A 1 -1.07 13.29 11.77
C VAL A 1 -1.89 13.74 12.96
N PRO A 2 -2.22 15.02 13.09
CA PRO A 2 -3.10 15.46 14.18
C PRO A 2 -4.45 14.75 14.04
N ASN A 3 -4.86 14.05 15.10
CA ASN A 3 -6.04 13.19 15.16
C ASN A 3 -6.81 13.48 16.47
N SER A 4 -7.01 14.76 16.75
CA SER A 4 -7.86 15.18 17.86
C SER A 4 -9.33 15.12 17.45
N ALA A 5 -10.23 14.85 18.40
CA ALA A 5 -11.67 14.82 18.12
C ALA A 5 -12.20 16.15 17.55
N SER A 6 -11.57 17.27 17.93
CA SER A 6 -11.90 18.61 17.43
C SER A 6 -11.61 18.82 15.95
N GLU A 7 -10.69 18.05 15.34
CA GLU A 7 -10.30 18.21 13.94
C GLU A 7 -11.09 17.29 12.99
N LYS A 8 -12.01 16.48 13.53
CA LYS A 8 -12.72 15.45 12.77
C LYS A 8 -13.38 15.99 11.49
N SER A 9 -14.06 17.13 11.56
CA SER A 9 -14.73 17.73 10.41
C SER A 9 -13.75 18.13 9.31
N THR A 10 -12.61 18.71 9.70
CA THR A 10 -11.51 19.08 8.80
C THR A 10 -10.91 17.86 8.14
N VAL A 11 -10.62 16.81 8.92
CA VAL A 11 -10.07 15.56 8.40
C VAL A 11 -11.06 14.87 7.44
N LEU A 12 -12.35 14.85 7.77
CA LEU A 12 -13.40 14.30 6.90
C LEU A 12 -13.49 15.06 5.57
N ALA A 13 -13.47 16.39 5.62
CA ALA A 13 -13.50 17.22 4.42
C ALA A 13 -12.24 16.99 3.55
N ALA A 14 -11.06 16.95 4.16
CA ALA A 14 -9.80 16.68 3.47
C ALA A 14 -9.78 15.29 2.83
N ALA A 15 -10.27 14.26 3.53
CA ALA A 15 -10.35 12.90 3.01
C ALA A 15 -11.32 12.80 1.83
N LYS A 16 -12.51 13.43 1.92
CA LYS A 16 -13.47 13.51 0.81
C LYS A 16 -12.87 14.22 -0.40
N ALA A 17 -12.24 15.37 -0.20
CA ALA A 17 -11.59 16.13 -1.27
C ALA A 17 -10.46 15.33 -1.93
N LYS A 18 -9.64 14.64 -1.14
CA LYS A 18 -8.55 13.81 -1.66
C LYS A 18 -9.07 12.68 -2.52
N LEU A 19 -10.10 11.96 -2.08
CA LEU A 19 -10.68 10.85 -2.85
C LEU A 19 -11.42 11.33 -4.09
N ALA A 20 -12.16 12.44 -4.01
CA ALA A 20 -12.82 13.04 -5.18
C ALA A 20 -11.81 13.46 -6.26
N GLY A 21 -10.59 13.85 -5.87
CA GLY A 21 -9.50 14.18 -6.80
C GLY A 21 -8.80 12.99 -7.44
N LEU A 22 -9.12 11.74 -7.06
CA LEU A 22 -8.52 10.54 -7.65
C LEU A 22 -9.27 10.11 -8.91
N SER A 23 -8.87 10.67 -10.06
CA SER A 23 -9.45 10.33 -11.37
C SER A 23 -9.35 8.84 -11.73
N ALA A 24 -8.34 8.13 -11.20
CA ALA A 24 -8.15 6.70 -11.41
C ALA A 24 -9.15 5.81 -10.64
N TYR A 25 -9.84 6.35 -9.63
CA TYR A 25 -10.72 5.58 -8.74
C TYR A 25 -12.12 6.20 -8.61
N PRO A 26 -12.87 6.39 -9.72
CA PRO A 26 -14.24 6.91 -9.66
C PRO A 26 -15.14 6.04 -8.77
N GLY A 27 -15.81 6.68 -7.82
CA GLY A 27 -16.72 6.05 -6.86
C GLY A 27 -16.08 5.65 -5.53
N ALA A 28 -14.77 5.83 -5.34
CA ALA A 28 -14.17 5.76 -4.00
C ALA A 28 -14.68 6.93 -3.13
N GLY A 29 -14.99 6.68 -1.86
CA GLY A 29 -15.59 7.67 -0.97
C GLY A 29 -15.16 7.53 0.49
N VAL A 30 -15.79 8.32 1.36
CA VAL A 30 -15.56 8.26 2.81
C VAL A 30 -16.90 8.19 3.53
N GLU A 31 -17.03 7.22 4.42
CA GLU A 31 -18.13 7.07 5.38
C GLU A 31 -17.64 7.48 6.78
N ASP A 32 -18.39 8.35 7.46
CA ASP A 32 -18.10 8.72 8.85
C ASP A 32 -18.74 7.71 9.81
N ARG A 33 -17.93 7.08 10.65
CA ARG A 33 -18.34 6.07 11.64
C ARG A 33 -18.15 6.55 13.08
N GLY A 34 -18.23 7.86 13.31
CA GLY A 34 -18.11 8.44 14.65
C GLY A 34 -16.66 8.66 15.05
N LYS A 35 -15.98 7.63 15.56
CA LYS A 35 -14.56 7.71 15.98
C LYS A 35 -13.58 7.43 14.84
N GLU A 36 -14.08 6.94 13.72
CA GLU A 36 -13.28 6.49 12.58
C GLU A 36 -13.91 6.97 11.28
N LEU A 37 -13.08 7.06 10.23
CA LEU A 37 -13.52 7.31 8.87
C LEU A 37 -13.20 6.07 8.04
N LEU A 38 -14.22 5.46 7.43
CA LEU A 38 -14.02 4.35 6.51
C LEU A 38 -13.87 4.88 5.09
N VAL A 39 -12.80 4.48 4.41
CA VAL A 39 -12.68 4.65 2.95
C VAL A 39 -13.55 3.59 2.28
N THR A 40 -14.58 4.03 1.55
CA THR A 40 -15.47 3.14 0.79
C THR A 40 -14.87 2.87 -0.58
N ILE A 41 -14.74 1.59 -0.94
CA ILE A 41 -14.14 1.13 -2.19
C ILE A 41 -15.20 0.29 -2.94
N PRO A 42 -15.65 0.73 -4.13
CA PRO A 42 -16.56 -0.03 -4.96
C PRO A 42 -16.05 -1.44 -5.31
N ASP A 43 -16.96 -2.39 -5.41
CA ASP A 43 -16.65 -3.81 -5.67
C ASP A 43 -15.90 -4.04 -6.97
N LYS A 44 -16.11 -3.19 -7.99
CA LYS A 44 -15.38 -3.24 -9.27
C LYS A 44 -13.84 -3.14 -9.13
N TYR A 45 -13.34 -2.60 -8.01
CA TYR A 45 -11.90 -2.52 -7.74
C TYR A 45 -11.36 -3.74 -6.98
N ARG A 46 -12.23 -4.63 -6.49
CA ARG A 46 -11.84 -5.86 -5.80
C ARG A 46 -11.56 -6.97 -6.80
N VAL A 47 -10.60 -6.74 -7.69
CA VAL A 47 -10.16 -7.77 -8.63
C VAL A 47 -9.36 -8.85 -7.90
N GLY A 48 -9.41 -10.08 -8.42
CA GLY A 48 -8.81 -11.25 -7.79
C GLY A 48 -7.29 -11.35 -7.94
N HIS A 49 -6.71 -12.39 -7.32
CA HIS A 49 -5.27 -12.66 -7.38
C HIS A 49 -4.72 -12.72 -8.80
N GLU A 50 -5.39 -13.44 -9.70
CA GLU A 50 -4.91 -13.63 -11.08
C GLU A 50 -4.90 -12.33 -11.89
N ALA A 51 -5.92 -11.47 -11.72
CA ALA A 51 -5.97 -10.16 -12.35
C ALA A 51 -4.80 -9.27 -11.88
N HIS A 52 -4.48 -9.31 -10.58
CA HIS A 52 -3.31 -8.62 -10.06
C HIS A 52 -2.00 -9.19 -10.62
N PHE A 53 -1.88 -10.51 -10.74
CA PHE A 53 -0.70 -11.15 -11.31
C PHE A 53 -0.50 -10.75 -12.78
N ALA A 54 -1.57 -10.76 -13.57
CA ALA A 54 -1.55 -10.33 -14.97
C ALA A 54 -1.04 -8.88 -15.13
N GLN A 55 -1.47 -7.95 -14.25
CA GLN A 55 -0.99 -6.57 -14.27
C GLN A 55 0.53 -6.46 -14.01
N VAL A 56 1.09 -7.33 -13.16
CA VAL A 56 2.54 -7.39 -12.92
C VAL A 56 3.26 -7.96 -14.13
N THR A 57 2.74 -9.04 -14.72
CA THR A 57 3.29 -9.65 -15.93
C THR A 57 3.31 -8.68 -17.10
N GLU A 58 2.23 -7.93 -17.35
CA GLU A 58 2.19 -6.89 -18.39
C GLU A 58 3.27 -5.83 -18.19
N LYS A 59 3.45 -5.32 -16.96
CA LYS A 59 4.51 -4.36 -16.64
C LYS A 59 5.88 -4.96 -16.93
N TYR A 60 6.13 -6.18 -16.50
CA TYR A 60 7.38 -6.89 -16.75
C TYR A 60 7.68 -7.02 -18.26
N LEU A 61 6.71 -7.47 -19.06
CA LEU A 61 6.86 -7.59 -20.51
C LEU A 61 7.16 -6.24 -21.18
N ARG A 62 6.54 -5.14 -20.70
CA ARG A 62 6.89 -3.78 -21.16
C ARG A 62 8.34 -3.41 -20.84
N PHE A 63 8.82 -3.72 -19.64
CA PHE A 63 10.22 -3.45 -19.25
C PHE A 63 11.24 -4.34 -19.97
N LEU A 64 10.84 -5.54 -20.40
CA LEU A 64 11.69 -6.36 -21.27
C LEU A 64 11.91 -5.70 -22.63
N LYS A 65 10.86 -5.10 -23.20
CA LYS A 65 10.93 -4.36 -24.47
C LYS A 65 11.72 -3.06 -24.33
N ASP A 66 11.49 -2.31 -23.25
CA ASP A 66 12.23 -1.09 -22.94
C ASP A 66 12.72 -1.09 -21.49
N ARG A 67 14.00 -1.41 -21.31
CA ARG A 67 14.63 -1.45 -19.98
C ARG A 67 14.72 -0.08 -19.32
N LYS A 68 14.69 1.02 -20.07
CA LYS A 68 14.76 2.38 -19.51
C LYS A 68 13.44 2.81 -18.86
N ALA A 69 12.33 2.16 -19.24
CA ALA A 69 11.03 2.40 -18.63
C ALA A 69 10.91 1.82 -17.21
N LEU A 70 11.84 0.94 -16.78
CA LEU A 70 11.88 0.44 -15.42
C LEU A 70 12.23 1.61 -14.46
N PRO A 71 11.37 1.92 -13.48
CA PRO A 71 11.65 3.01 -12.55
C PRO A 71 12.95 2.78 -11.77
N ALA A 72 13.74 3.85 -11.59
CA ALA A 72 15.05 3.78 -10.94
C ALA A 72 15.01 3.23 -9.49
N TRP A 73 13.86 3.34 -8.82
CA TRP A 73 13.65 2.87 -7.46
C TRP A 73 13.39 1.36 -7.35
N GLU A 74 13.06 0.66 -8.44
CA GLU A 74 12.69 -0.77 -8.39
C GLU A 74 13.82 -1.64 -7.83
N LYS A 75 15.04 -1.47 -8.33
CA LYS A 75 16.21 -2.22 -7.88
C LYS A 75 16.59 -1.95 -6.41
N PRO A 76 16.81 -0.68 -5.98
CA PRO A 76 17.16 -0.43 -4.58
C PRO A 76 16.04 -0.84 -3.61
N ASN A 77 14.75 -0.67 -3.97
CA ASN A 77 13.65 -1.10 -3.11
C ASN A 77 13.54 -2.63 -3.03
N MET A 78 13.84 -3.35 -4.12
CA MET A 78 13.92 -4.81 -4.10
C MET A 78 15.03 -5.30 -3.16
N ALA A 79 16.22 -4.69 -3.23
CA ALA A 79 17.33 -5.00 -2.33
C ALA A 79 16.97 -4.68 -0.87
N ALA A 80 16.37 -3.53 -0.61
CA ALA A 80 15.90 -3.15 0.73
C ALA A 80 14.87 -4.15 1.28
N LYS A 81 13.89 -4.57 0.47
CA LYS A 81 12.91 -5.60 0.86
C LYS A 81 13.59 -6.92 1.25
N TYR A 82 14.51 -7.41 0.42
CA TYR A 82 15.23 -8.64 0.74
C TYR A 82 16.10 -8.49 1.97
N TYR A 83 16.83 -7.38 2.12
CA TYR A 83 17.62 -7.11 3.32
C TYR A 83 16.76 -7.10 4.59
N THR A 84 15.65 -6.37 4.60
CA THR A 84 14.77 -6.27 5.77
C THR A 84 14.21 -7.65 6.14
N THR A 85 13.75 -8.43 5.16
CA THR A 85 13.16 -9.74 5.43
C THR A 85 14.20 -10.78 5.89
N THR A 86 15.40 -10.79 5.29
CA THR A 86 16.45 -11.75 5.68
C THR A 86 17.11 -11.37 7.00
N ARG A 87 17.35 -10.08 7.25
CA ARG A 87 17.87 -9.61 8.55
C ARG A 87 16.86 -9.82 9.67
N GLY A 88 15.57 -9.60 9.41
CA GLY A 88 14.49 -9.91 10.35
C GLY A 88 14.49 -11.39 10.75
N LEU A 89 14.66 -12.30 9.78
CA LEU A 89 14.78 -13.73 10.04
C LEU A 89 16.02 -14.06 10.90
N GLU A 90 17.16 -13.45 10.62
CA GLU A 90 18.39 -13.66 11.39
C GLU A 90 18.20 -13.26 12.87
N LEU A 91 17.65 -12.08 13.12
CA LEU A 91 17.36 -11.59 14.48
C LEU A 91 16.37 -12.51 15.20
N SER A 92 15.31 -12.95 14.52
CA SER A 92 14.33 -13.89 15.09
C SER A 92 15.01 -15.19 15.55
N ARG A 93 15.95 -15.73 14.76
CA ARG A 93 16.68 -16.96 15.11
C ARG A 93 17.64 -16.77 16.28
N GLN A 94 18.22 -15.58 16.43
CA GLN A 94 19.04 -15.23 17.59
C GLN A 94 18.19 -15.17 18.86
N SER A 95 17.01 -14.54 18.81
CA SER A 95 16.11 -14.45 19.96
C SER A 95 15.55 -15.81 20.41
N SER A 96 15.34 -16.75 19.49
CA SER A 96 14.91 -18.12 19.83
C SER A 96 16.00 -18.99 20.49
N SER A 97 17.25 -18.53 20.55
CA SER A 97 18.35 -19.23 21.22
C SER A 97 18.64 -18.74 22.64
N ALA A 98 17.89 -17.76 23.15
CA ALA A 98 17.96 -17.35 24.55
C ALA A 98 17.13 -18.32 25.43
N PRO A 99 17.65 -18.84 26.57
CA PRO A 99 16.88 -19.70 27.45
C PRO A 99 15.63 -18.96 27.94
N SER A 100 14.47 -19.64 27.97
CA SER A 100 13.26 -19.09 28.58
C SER A 100 13.58 -18.70 30.03
N ARG A 101 13.39 -17.42 30.36
CA ARG A 101 13.27 -16.99 31.76
C ARG A 101 11.89 -17.34 32.29
#